data_AF-A0A101VHK0-F1
#
_entry.id   AF-A0A101VHK0-F1
#
_cell.length_a   1.000
_cell.length_b   1.000
_cell.length_c   1.000
_cell.angle_alpha   90.00
_cell.angle_beta   90.00
_cell.angle_gamma   90.00
#
_symmetry.space_group_name_H-M   'P 1'
#
loop_
_entity.id
_entity.type
_entity.pdbx_description
1 polymer ?
#
loop_
_entity_poly.entity_id
_entity_poly.type
_entity_poly.pdbx_seq_one_letter_code
_entity_poly.pdbx_strand_id
1 'polypeptide(L)'
;MSERTGKSVIMPDMVVEGDMTSKGQITVSGRVQGNVSAHSVVISQSGGIFGSLRAQDAEVHGAVQGDVYIRELIRIGETGSVTGKVEYGKIAMAQGGTLSATLRNVPPHLAGDLNLSVDRGGSVQITTADLTAFDPDDDAKDLTFTVTTPTSGFVALVADRSTSISQFTQADLENGRVIFVHDGGSTQAAGFDTIVADAKGATSGQTQHVSVSVRA
;
A
#
# COMPACT_ATOMS: atom_id res chain seq x y z
N MET A 1 -10.94 -32.49 -23.57
CA MET A 1 -9.60 -32.59 -24.18
C MET A 1 -8.62 -32.01 -23.17
N SER A 2 -7.64 -32.77 -22.70
CA SER A 2 -6.68 -32.29 -21.68
C SER A 2 -5.60 -31.48 -22.38
N GLU A 3 -5.54 -30.17 -22.16
CA GLU A 3 -4.40 -29.37 -22.60
C GLU A 3 -3.16 -29.91 -21.89
N ARG A 4 -2.22 -30.49 -22.66
CA ARG A 4 -0.89 -30.80 -22.15
C ARG A 4 -0.16 -29.48 -21.99
N THR A 5 -0.25 -28.89 -20.81
CA THR A 5 0.64 -27.78 -20.44
C THR A 5 2.06 -28.31 -20.50
N GLY A 6 2.79 -27.94 -21.56
CA GLY A 6 4.16 -28.38 -21.77
C GLY A 6 5.04 -27.97 -20.59
N LYS A 7 5.92 -28.88 -20.17
CA LYS A 7 6.98 -28.59 -19.22
C LYS A 7 8.24 -28.25 -19.99
N SER A 8 8.76 -27.04 -19.78
CA SER A 8 10.04 -26.61 -20.33
C SER A 8 11.11 -26.70 -19.25
N VAL A 9 12.31 -27.18 -19.58
CA VAL A 9 13.40 -27.34 -18.62
C VAL A 9 14.66 -26.68 -19.16
N ILE A 10 15.25 -25.78 -18.36
CA ILE A 10 16.56 -25.20 -18.61
C ILE A 10 17.58 -25.92 -17.74
N MET A 11 18.52 -26.60 -18.40
CA MET A 11 19.52 -27.42 -17.74
C MET A 11 20.64 -26.57 -17.10
N PRO A 12 21.38 -27.10 -16.11
CA PRO A 12 22.39 -26.34 -15.37
C PRO A 12 23.52 -25.72 -16.21
N ASP A 13 23.81 -26.31 -17.37
CA ASP A 13 24.84 -25.88 -18.32
C ASP A 13 24.36 -24.78 -19.29
N MET A 14 23.09 -24.40 -19.22
CA MET A 14 22.50 -23.41 -20.11
C MET A 14 22.49 -22.01 -19.49
N VAL A 15 22.89 -21.03 -20.30
CA VAL A 15 22.63 -19.61 -20.06
C VAL A 15 21.65 -19.12 -21.13
N VAL A 16 20.53 -18.57 -20.69
CA VAL A 16 19.52 -17.97 -21.57
C VAL A 16 19.56 -16.47 -21.41
N GLU A 17 19.78 -15.75 -22.51
CA GLU A 17 19.66 -14.29 -22.55
C GLU A 17 18.43 -13.90 -23.39
N GLY A 18 17.52 -13.13 -22.81
CA GLY A 18 16.29 -12.67 -23.47
C GLY A 18 15.00 -13.13 -22.77
N ASP A 19 13.89 -13.06 -23.51
CA ASP A 19 12.55 -13.30 -22.96
C ASP A 19 12.08 -14.74 -23.17
N MET A 20 11.51 -15.32 -22.12
CA MET A 20 10.93 -16.66 -22.10
C MET A 20 9.44 -16.55 -21.77
N THR A 21 8.59 -17.14 -22.61
CA THR A 21 7.14 -17.21 -22.34
C THR A 21 6.64 -18.63 -22.55
N SER A 22 5.89 -19.16 -21.57
CA SER A 22 5.22 -20.46 -21.67
C SER A 22 3.81 -20.37 -21.10
N LYS A 23 2.87 -21.15 -21.63
CA LYS A 23 1.53 -21.31 -21.03
C LYS A 23 1.52 -22.38 -19.92
N GLY A 24 2.59 -23.17 -19.80
CA GLY A 24 2.71 -24.26 -18.85
C GLY A 24 3.73 -23.98 -17.75
N GLN A 25 4.48 -25.02 -17.37
CA GLN A 25 5.51 -24.93 -16.34
C GLN A 25 6.89 -24.68 -16.98
N ILE A 26 7.68 -23.79 -16.38
CA ILE A 26 9.11 -23.63 -16.67
C ILE A 26 9.91 -24.07 -15.45
N THR A 27 10.83 -25.01 -15.63
CA THR A 27 11.82 -25.40 -14.63
C THR A 27 13.18 -24.82 -15.01
N VAL A 28 13.78 -24.03 -14.12
CA VAL A 28 15.07 -23.38 -14.32
C VAL A 28 16.11 -24.02 -13.38
N SER A 29 17.07 -24.74 -13.95
CA SER A 29 18.23 -25.27 -13.22
C SER A 29 19.55 -24.63 -13.64
N GLY A 30 19.59 -23.91 -14.77
CA GLY A 30 20.71 -23.08 -15.23
C GLY A 30 20.50 -21.59 -14.93
N ARG A 31 21.06 -20.72 -15.77
CA ARG A 31 20.97 -19.26 -15.59
C ARG A 31 20.08 -18.62 -16.65
N VAL A 32 19.20 -17.72 -16.24
CA VAL A 32 18.36 -16.91 -17.13
C VAL A 32 18.61 -15.44 -16.85
N GLN A 33 18.90 -14.67 -17.89
CA GLN A 33 19.06 -13.22 -17.87
C GLN A 33 18.02 -12.59 -18.80
N GLY A 34 16.92 -12.09 -18.23
CA GLY A 34 15.80 -11.53 -18.99
C GLY A 34 14.46 -11.80 -18.33
N ASN A 35 13.37 -11.71 -19.10
CA ASN A 35 12.02 -11.84 -18.57
C ASN A 35 11.49 -13.26 -18.69
N VAL A 36 10.96 -13.83 -17.61
CA VAL A 36 10.34 -15.16 -17.58
C VAL A 36 8.85 -15.01 -17.26
N SER A 37 8.00 -15.45 -18.17
CA SER A 37 6.54 -15.45 -18.02
C SER A 37 5.99 -16.86 -18.18
N ALA A 38 5.36 -17.41 -17.15
CA ALA A 38 4.75 -18.74 -17.23
C ALA A 38 3.50 -18.86 -16.37
N HIS A 39 2.77 -19.98 -16.46
CA HIS A 39 1.74 -20.29 -15.48
C HIS A 39 2.39 -20.72 -14.15
N SER A 40 3.36 -21.64 -14.21
CA SER A 40 4.13 -22.11 -13.06
C SER A 40 5.64 -22.00 -13.33
N VAL A 41 6.41 -21.49 -12.37
CA VAL A 41 7.89 -21.46 -12.46
C VAL A 41 8.50 -22.21 -11.28
N VAL A 42 9.44 -23.10 -11.57
CA VAL A 42 10.22 -23.82 -10.56
C VAL A 42 11.69 -23.50 -10.76
N ILE A 43 12.34 -22.87 -9.80
CA ILE A 43 13.79 -22.64 -9.80
C ILE A 43 14.44 -23.68 -8.90
N SER A 44 15.22 -24.58 -9.48
CA SER A 44 16.00 -25.58 -8.76
C SER A 44 17.11 -24.92 -7.94
N GLN A 45 17.75 -25.65 -7.02
CA GLN A 45 18.83 -25.12 -6.17
C GLN A 45 20.01 -24.50 -6.95
N SER A 46 20.36 -25.03 -8.13
CA SER A 46 21.40 -24.48 -9.01
C SER A 46 20.90 -23.38 -9.94
N GLY A 47 19.58 -23.15 -9.98
CA GLY A 47 18.94 -22.22 -10.90
C GLY A 47 19.10 -20.77 -10.47
N GLY A 48 19.28 -19.89 -11.45
CA GLY A 48 19.39 -18.45 -11.24
C GLY A 48 18.57 -17.67 -12.26
N ILE A 49 17.69 -16.77 -11.81
CA ILE A 49 17.00 -15.81 -12.67
C ILE A 49 17.45 -14.39 -12.31
N PHE A 50 17.91 -13.66 -13.31
CA PHE A 50 18.27 -12.25 -13.22
C PHE A 50 17.38 -11.47 -14.19
N GLY A 51 16.40 -10.72 -13.69
CA GLY A 51 15.42 -10.01 -14.51
C GLY A 51 14.01 -10.08 -13.93
N SER A 52 13.00 -10.05 -14.79
CA SER A 52 11.59 -10.04 -14.35
C SER A 52 10.97 -11.43 -14.39
N LEU A 53 10.33 -11.87 -13.31
CA LEU A 53 9.60 -13.13 -13.21
C LEU A 53 8.10 -12.86 -13.04
N ARG A 54 7.27 -13.37 -13.95
CA ARG A 54 5.80 -13.30 -13.88
C ARG A 54 5.20 -14.71 -13.91
N ALA A 55 4.47 -15.10 -12.86
CA ALA A 55 3.78 -16.38 -12.84
C ALA A 55 2.48 -16.37 -12.00
N GLN A 56 1.67 -17.41 -12.15
CA GLN A 56 0.57 -17.68 -11.21
C GLN A 56 1.12 -18.27 -9.92
N ASP A 57 1.99 -19.28 -10.06
CA ASP A 57 2.69 -19.94 -8.96
C ASP A 57 4.20 -19.98 -9.19
N ALA A 58 4.98 -19.85 -8.11
CA ALA A 58 6.43 -20.04 -8.16
C ALA A 58 6.95 -20.87 -7.00
N GLU A 59 7.92 -21.74 -7.28
CA GLU A 59 8.69 -22.48 -6.30
C GLU A 59 10.18 -22.20 -6.48
N VAL A 60 10.82 -21.64 -5.46
CA VAL A 60 12.18 -21.11 -5.52
C VAL A 60 13.07 -21.85 -4.54
N HIS A 61 13.94 -22.72 -5.07
CA HIS A 61 15.04 -23.35 -4.32
C HIS A 61 16.40 -22.74 -4.66
N GLY A 62 16.52 -22.02 -5.77
CA GLY A 62 17.74 -21.31 -6.19
C GLY A 62 17.68 -19.81 -5.92
N ALA A 63 18.26 -19.01 -6.82
CA ALA A 63 18.34 -17.57 -6.68
C ALA A 63 17.47 -16.82 -7.69
N VAL A 64 16.74 -15.80 -7.25
CA VAL A 64 16.01 -14.85 -8.10
C VAL A 64 16.41 -13.43 -7.70
N GLN A 65 16.90 -12.67 -8.67
CA GLN A 65 17.25 -11.26 -8.50
C GLN A 65 16.53 -10.39 -9.55
N GLY A 66 15.65 -9.50 -9.09
CA GLY A 66 14.92 -8.56 -9.94
C GLY A 66 13.45 -8.41 -9.53
N ASP A 67 12.58 -8.14 -10.52
CA ASP A 67 11.16 -7.88 -10.30
C ASP A 67 10.37 -9.19 -10.35
N VAL A 68 9.70 -9.55 -9.26
CA VAL A 68 8.94 -10.79 -9.13
C VAL A 68 7.46 -10.49 -8.93
N TYR A 69 6.61 -11.07 -9.76
CA TYR A 69 5.16 -10.89 -9.77
C TYR A 69 4.47 -12.25 -9.78
N ILE A 70 3.97 -12.68 -8.62
CA ILE A 70 3.31 -13.97 -8.44
C ILE A 70 1.85 -13.76 -8.04
N ARG A 71 0.91 -14.24 -8.86
CA ARG A 71 -0.53 -13.94 -8.61
C ARG A 71 -1.10 -14.69 -7.41
N GLU A 72 -0.74 -15.96 -7.21
CA GLU A 72 -1.35 -16.79 -6.18
C GLU A 72 -0.39 -17.14 -5.05
N LEU A 73 0.62 -17.98 -5.30
CA LEU A 73 1.51 -18.47 -4.24
C LEU A 73 2.98 -18.52 -4.68
N ILE A 74 3.84 -17.89 -3.89
CA ILE A 74 5.29 -18.11 -3.94
C ILE A 74 5.73 -19.03 -2.79
N ARG A 75 6.44 -20.11 -3.13
CA ARG A 75 7.09 -21.02 -2.20
C ARG A 75 8.60 -20.81 -2.25
N ILE A 76 9.20 -20.44 -1.13
CA ILE A 76 10.65 -20.31 -1.01
C ILE A 76 11.15 -21.52 -0.21
N GLY A 77 11.90 -22.40 -0.87
CA GLY A 77 12.52 -23.58 -0.29
C GLY A 77 13.68 -23.24 0.64
N GLU A 78 14.27 -24.26 1.26
CA GLU A 78 15.32 -24.12 2.28
C GLU A 78 16.56 -23.37 1.78
N THR A 79 16.86 -23.46 0.49
CA THR A 79 18.00 -22.78 -0.16
C THR A 79 17.58 -21.61 -1.04
N GLY A 80 16.28 -21.33 -1.11
CA GLY A 80 15.72 -20.29 -1.97
C GLY A 80 16.12 -18.90 -1.49
N SER A 81 16.59 -18.06 -2.41
CA SER A 81 16.89 -16.65 -2.16
C SER A 81 16.21 -15.78 -3.20
N VAL A 82 15.34 -14.88 -2.75
CA VAL A 82 14.65 -13.92 -3.62
C VAL A 82 15.02 -12.51 -3.19
N THR A 83 15.59 -11.72 -4.10
CA THR A 83 16.00 -10.34 -3.85
C THR A 83 15.46 -9.40 -4.93
N GLY A 84 14.86 -8.28 -4.51
CA GLY A 84 14.36 -7.24 -5.42
C GLY A 84 12.93 -6.80 -5.10
N LYS A 85 12.20 -6.33 -6.10
CA LYS A 85 10.79 -5.94 -5.92
C LYS A 85 9.92 -7.18 -6.05
N VAL A 86 9.16 -7.53 -5.02
CA VAL A 86 8.34 -8.75 -5.00
C VAL A 86 6.89 -8.39 -4.72
N GLU A 87 6.01 -8.65 -5.68
CA GLU A 87 4.55 -8.59 -5.55
C GLU A 87 4.00 -10.03 -5.59
N TYR A 88 3.30 -10.43 -4.53
CA TYR A 88 2.80 -11.80 -4.38
C TYR A 88 1.41 -11.82 -3.74
N GLY A 89 0.60 -12.82 -4.09
CA GLY A 89 -0.69 -13.06 -3.41
C GLY A 89 -0.51 -13.66 -2.01
N LYS A 90 0.15 -14.82 -1.94
CA LYS A 90 0.50 -15.54 -0.71
C LYS A 90 1.95 -15.98 -0.74
N ILE A 91 2.55 -16.13 0.42
CA ILE A 91 3.91 -16.61 0.59
C ILE A 91 3.98 -17.79 1.55
N ALA A 92 4.78 -18.81 1.21
CA ALA A 92 5.17 -19.90 2.09
C ALA A 92 6.69 -20.05 2.07
N MET A 93 7.34 -20.01 3.23
CA MET A 93 8.79 -20.10 3.34
C MET A 93 9.21 -21.29 4.21
N ALA A 94 10.14 -22.09 3.72
CA ALA A 94 10.80 -23.14 4.49
C ALA A 94 11.93 -22.57 5.36
N GLN A 95 12.31 -23.30 6.41
CA GLN A 95 13.43 -22.92 7.28
C GLN A 95 14.73 -22.83 6.47
N GLY A 96 15.40 -21.67 6.47
CA GLY A 96 16.62 -21.41 5.71
C GLY A 96 16.44 -20.56 4.44
N GLY A 97 15.22 -20.47 3.92
CA GLY A 97 14.92 -19.60 2.77
C GLY A 97 15.06 -18.12 3.13
N THR A 98 15.62 -17.33 2.20
CA THR A 98 15.81 -15.88 2.37
C THR A 98 14.94 -15.09 1.40
N LEU A 99 14.34 -14.02 1.90
CA LEU A 99 13.59 -13.05 1.11
C LEU A 99 14.04 -11.64 1.50
N SER A 100 14.68 -10.97 0.56
CA SER A 100 15.05 -9.55 0.65
C SER A 100 14.23 -8.77 -0.36
N ALA A 101 12.97 -8.52 -0.01
CA ALA A 101 12.01 -7.85 -0.88
C ALA A 101 11.85 -6.37 -0.50
N THR A 102 11.74 -5.50 -1.50
CA THR A 102 11.22 -4.14 -1.30
C THR A 102 9.69 -4.22 -1.30
N LEU A 103 9.08 -4.19 -0.12
CA LEU A 103 7.63 -4.06 0.00
C LEU A 103 7.22 -2.66 -0.47
N ARG A 104 6.31 -2.57 -1.45
CA ARG A 104 5.85 -1.28 -1.94
C ARG A 104 4.74 -0.79 -1.02
N ASN A 105 5.07 0.21 -0.21
CA ASN A 105 4.10 0.99 0.55
C ASN A 105 3.03 1.56 -0.40
N VAL A 106 1.75 1.30 -0.14
CA VAL A 106 0.66 1.92 -0.89
C VAL A 106 0.35 3.25 -0.20
N PRO A 107 0.35 4.39 -0.90
CA PRO A 107 -0.01 5.64 -0.25
C PRO A 107 -1.47 5.64 0.19
N PRO A 108 -1.79 6.29 1.33
CA PRO A 108 -3.16 6.42 1.77
C PRO A 108 -3.95 7.32 0.82
N HIS A 109 -5.27 7.21 0.83
CA HIS A 109 -6.14 8.14 0.11
C HIS A 109 -7.25 8.68 1.00
N LEU A 110 -7.56 9.96 0.83
CA LEU A 110 -8.66 10.63 1.52
C LEU A 110 -10.00 10.32 0.83
N ALA A 111 -11.04 10.22 1.64
CA ALA A 111 -12.43 10.09 1.23
C ALA A 111 -13.33 10.82 2.24
N GLY A 112 -14.65 10.73 2.02
CA GLY A 112 -15.66 11.54 2.70
C GLY A 112 -16.26 12.58 1.75
N ASP A 113 -17.31 13.25 2.18
CA ASP A 113 -17.91 14.32 1.39
C ASP A 113 -17.18 15.66 1.54
N LEU A 114 -16.26 15.77 2.52
CA LEU A 114 -15.46 16.95 2.85
C LEU A 114 -16.31 18.18 3.18
N ASN A 115 -17.52 17.98 3.68
CA ASN A 115 -18.47 19.03 4.02
C ASN A 115 -18.90 18.92 5.48
N LEU A 116 -18.69 19.99 6.24
CA LEU A 116 -19.11 20.14 7.62
C LEU A 116 -20.14 21.26 7.74
N SER A 117 -20.95 21.21 8.79
CA SER A 117 -21.86 22.31 9.13
C SER A 117 -21.83 22.60 10.62
N VAL A 118 -21.64 23.88 10.97
CA VAL A 118 -21.46 24.32 12.35
C VAL A 118 -22.25 25.59 12.60
N ASP A 119 -22.78 25.76 13.81
CA ASP A 119 -23.39 27.02 14.23
C ASP A 119 -22.27 28.03 14.54
N ARG A 120 -22.52 29.32 14.27
CA ARG A 120 -21.54 30.38 14.55
C ARG A 120 -21.08 30.36 16.02
N GLY A 121 -19.78 30.21 16.22
CA GLY A 121 -19.16 30.18 17.56
C GLY A 121 -19.35 28.84 18.28
N GLY A 122 -20.00 27.87 17.63
CA GLY A 122 -20.16 26.51 18.11
C GLY A 122 -19.05 25.59 17.62
N SER A 123 -19.26 24.29 17.85
CA SER A 123 -18.37 23.23 17.40
C SER A 123 -19.16 22.08 16.79
N VAL A 124 -18.58 21.43 15.79
CA VAL A 124 -19.14 20.21 15.16
C VAL A 124 -18.12 19.09 15.21
N GLN A 125 -18.57 17.86 15.45
CA GLN A 125 -17.72 16.67 15.35
C GLN A 125 -17.41 16.37 13.89
N ILE A 126 -16.14 16.08 13.59
CA ILE A 126 -15.72 15.59 12.28
C ILE A 126 -15.91 14.08 12.31
N THR A 127 -16.78 13.56 11.45
CA THR A 127 -17.10 12.12 11.36
C THR A 127 -16.42 11.48 10.17
N THR A 128 -16.39 10.14 10.12
CA THR A 128 -15.86 9.38 8.97
C THR A 128 -16.72 9.52 7.71
N ALA A 129 -17.92 10.11 7.80
CA ALA A 129 -18.70 10.48 6.62
C ALA A 129 -18.16 11.77 5.98
N ASP A 130 -17.69 12.71 6.81
CA ASP A 130 -17.17 14.01 6.37
C ASP A 130 -15.72 13.87 5.89
N LEU A 131 -14.89 13.15 6.65
CA LEU A 131 -13.47 12.96 6.38
C LEU A 131 -13.01 11.59 6.86
N THR A 132 -12.36 10.82 5.99
CA THR A 132 -11.75 9.53 6.34
C THR A 132 -10.55 9.26 5.44
N ALA A 133 -9.65 8.39 5.87
CA ALA A 133 -8.55 7.88 5.06
C ALA A 133 -8.60 6.36 4.98
N PHE A 134 -8.19 5.82 3.83
CA PHE A 134 -8.06 4.39 3.59
C PHE A 134 -6.66 4.05 3.12
N ASP A 135 -6.09 3.02 3.72
CA ASP A 135 -4.80 2.46 3.39
C ASP A 135 -4.86 0.93 3.52
N PRO A 136 -4.43 0.16 2.51
CA PRO A 136 -4.49 -1.30 2.54
C PRO A 136 -3.34 -1.95 3.33
N ASP A 137 -2.27 -1.23 3.67
CA ASP A 137 -1.11 -1.76 4.40
C ASP A 137 -0.80 -1.08 5.74
N ASP A 138 -1.59 -0.10 6.16
CA ASP A 138 -1.49 0.56 7.46
C ASP A 138 -2.82 0.61 8.24
N ASP A 139 -2.75 0.48 9.58
CA ASP A 139 -3.91 0.54 10.47
C ASP A 139 -4.37 2.01 10.70
N ALA A 140 -5.61 2.23 11.15
CA ALA A 140 -6.17 3.56 11.42
C ALA A 140 -5.35 4.43 12.40
N LYS A 141 -4.61 3.84 13.33
CA LYS A 141 -3.73 4.57 14.27
C LYS A 141 -2.46 5.11 13.59
N ASP A 142 -2.07 4.51 12.46
CA ASP A 142 -0.83 4.80 11.74
C ASP A 142 -1.06 5.78 10.56
N LEU A 143 -2.31 6.19 10.34
CA LEU A 143 -2.70 7.23 9.39
C LEU A 143 -2.87 8.58 10.09
N THR A 144 -1.99 9.52 9.81
CA THR A 144 -1.95 10.85 10.44
C THR A 144 -2.40 11.93 9.47
N PHE A 145 -3.50 12.61 9.81
CA PHE A 145 -3.95 13.81 9.13
C PHE A 145 -3.14 15.00 9.60
N THR A 146 -2.70 15.84 8.66
CA THR A 146 -2.16 17.16 8.94
C THR A 146 -3.14 18.21 8.44
N VAL A 147 -3.50 19.14 9.30
CA VAL A 147 -4.37 20.28 9.03
C VAL A 147 -3.50 21.50 8.74
N THR A 148 -3.68 22.10 7.57
CA THR A 148 -3.07 23.41 7.26
C THR A 148 -4.01 24.53 7.71
N THR A 149 -3.44 25.73 7.92
CA THR A 149 -4.07 26.91 8.54
C THR A 149 -5.58 27.02 8.30
N PRO A 150 -6.41 26.64 9.30
CA PRO A 150 -7.85 26.76 9.19
C PRO A 150 -8.31 28.21 9.05
N THR A 151 -9.44 28.41 8.40
CA THR A 151 -10.12 29.69 8.24
C THR A 151 -11.37 29.73 9.12
N SER A 152 -11.59 30.87 9.79
CA SER A 152 -12.76 31.14 10.65
C SER A 152 -13.01 30.07 11.74
N GLY A 153 -11.94 29.48 12.27
CA GLY A 153 -12.02 28.41 13.26
C GLY A 153 -10.72 27.64 13.41
N PHE A 154 -10.79 26.49 14.08
CA PHE A 154 -9.67 25.56 14.23
C PHE A 154 -10.16 24.13 14.49
N VAL A 155 -9.28 23.15 14.30
CA VAL A 155 -9.53 21.75 14.66
C VAL A 155 -9.04 21.50 16.08
N ALA A 156 -9.81 20.76 16.88
CA ALA A 156 -9.53 20.45 18.28
C ALA A 156 -9.90 19.01 18.64
N LEU A 157 -9.45 18.55 19.80
CA LEU A 157 -9.96 17.30 20.38
C LEU A 157 -11.17 17.58 21.27
N VAL A 158 -12.10 16.63 21.36
CA VAL A 158 -13.26 16.71 22.26
C VAL A 158 -12.85 16.91 23.72
N ALA A 159 -11.72 16.30 24.13
CA ALA A 159 -11.19 16.36 25.48
C ALA A 159 -10.64 17.76 25.85
N ASP A 160 -10.18 18.54 24.87
CA ASP A 160 -9.75 19.92 25.04
C ASP A 160 -10.13 20.73 23.80
N ARG A 161 -11.34 21.32 23.86
CA ARG A 161 -11.93 22.08 22.75
C ARG A 161 -11.32 23.47 22.57
N SER A 162 -10.43 23.88 23.47
CA SER A 162 -9.83 25.22 23.46
C SER A 162 -8.44 25.24 22.81
N THR A 163 -7.81 24.08 22.69
CA THR A 163 -6.47 23.93 22.13
C THR A 163 -6.57 23.53 20.66
N SER A 164 -6.03 24.38 19.78
CA SER A 164 -5.88 24.04 18.37
C SER A 164 -4.86 22.92 18.20
N ILE A 165 -5.23 21.91 17.41
CA ILE A 165 -4.32 20.85 16.95
C ILE A 165 -4.10 20.99 15.45
N SER A 166 -2.90 20.60 15.00
CA SER A 166 -2.56 20.52 13.58
C SER A 166 -2.54 19.10 13.06
N GLN A 167 -2.66 18.10 13.94
CA GLN A 167 -2.61 16.69 13.59
C GLN A 167 -3.55 15.84 14.44
N PHE A 168 -4.12 14.82 13.82
CA PHE A 168 -4.89 13.75 14.45
C PHE A 168 -4.82 12.49 13.59
N THR A 169 -5.19 11.34 14.15
CA THR A 169 -5.16 10.05 13.45
C THR A 169 -6.53 9.65 12.91
N GLN A 170 -6.57 8.73 11.95
CA GLN A 170 -7.83 8.09 11.53
C GLN A 170 -8.54 7.42 12.73
N ALA A 171 -7.79 6.83 13.65
CA ALA A 171 -8.35 6.30 14.90
C ALA A 171 -8.94 7.39 15.83
N ASP A 172 -8.50 8.65 15.76
CA ASP A 172 -9.15 9.75 16.49
C ASP A 172 -10.53 10.07 15.90
N LEU A 173 -10.66 10.08 14.57
CA LEU A 173 -11.94 10.28 13.86
C LEU A 173 -12.93 9.14 14.14
N GLU A 174 -12.49 7.89 14.03
CA GLU A 174 -13.33 6.70 14.26
C GLU A 174 -13.87 6.64 15.68
N ASN A 175 -13.09 7.12 16.65
CA ASN A 175 -13.51 7.22 18.06
C ASN A 175 -14.26 8.53 18.38
N GLY A 176 -14.56 9.35 17.37
CA GLY A 176 -15.32 10.59 17.52
C GLY A 176 -14.64 11.67 18.36
N ARG A 177 -13.30 11.69 18.37
CA ARG A 177 -12.52 12.57 19.25
C ARG A 177 -12.16 13.91 18.61
N VAL A 178 -12.43 14.10 17.32
CA VAL A 178 -12.02 15.31 16.58
C VAL A 178 -13.22 16.21 16.31
N ILE A 179 -13.05 17.51 16.53
CA ILE A 179 -14.07 18.53 16.27
C ILE A 179 -13.48 19.70 15.50
N PHE A 180 -14.32 20.41 14.75
CA PHE A 180 -14.05 21.77 14.28
C PHE A 180 -14.74 22.76 15.20
N VAL A 181 -14.04 23.83 15.61
CA VAL A 181 -14.54 24.91 16.46
C VAL A 181 -14.53 26.20 15.65
N HIS A 182 -15.70 26.81 15.46
CA HIS A 182 -15.83 28.09 14.77
C HIS A 182 -15.48 29.26 15.70
N ASP A 183 -14.77 30.27 15.20
CA ASP A 183 -14.24 31.37 16.02
C ASP A 183 -15.28 32.41 16.46
N GLY A 184 -16.48 32.35 15.91
CA GLY A 184 -17.60 33.26 16.20
C GLY A 184 -17.67 34.48 15.28
N GLY A 185 -16.78 34.58 14.30
CA GLY A 185 -16.77 35.62 13.28
C GLY A 185 -18.03 35.64 12.41
N SER A 186 -18.20 36.72 11.65
CA SER A 186 -19.35 36.93 10.77
C SER A 186 -19.19 36.30 9.37
N THR A 187 -17.99 35.78 9.05
CA THR A 187 -17.69 35.13 7.77
C THR A 187 -18.46 33.81 7.64
N GLN A 188 -19.11 33.60 6.50
CA GLN A 188 -19.83 32.34 6.23
C GLN A 188 -18.92 31.23 5.68
N ALA A 189 -17.73 31.59 5.20
CA ALA A 189 -16.70 30.65 4.78
C ALA A 189 -15.79 30.28 5.95
N ALA A 190 -15.82 29.01 6.31
CA ALA A 190 -14.89 28.37 7.23
C ALA A 190 -14.40 27.07 6.58
N GLY A 191 -13.25 26.57 7.02
CA GLY A 191 -12.69 25.35 6.44
C GLY A 191 -11.19 25.25 6.68
N PHE A 192 -10.63 24.14 6.23
CA PHE A 192 -9.20 23.86 6.34
C PHE A 192 -8.78 22.92 5.21
N ASP A 193 -7.51 22.97 4.83
CA ASP A 193 -6.98 21.92 3.95
C ASP A 193 -6.32 20.84 4.78
N THR A 194 -6.35 19.62 4.27
CA THR A 194 -5.75 18.47 4.94
C THR A 194 -5.08 17.53 3.96
N ILE A 195 -4.07 16.84 4.47
CA ILE A 195 -3.37 15.73 3.82
C ILE A 195 -3.21 14.63 4.86
N VAL A 196 -3.27 13.36 4.43
CA VAL A 196 -2.96 12.22 5.29
C VAL A 196 -1.65 11.58 4.86
N ALA A 197 -0.86 11.14 5.84
CA ALA A 197 0.35 10.37 5.65
C ALA A 197 0.30 9.07 6.46
N ASP A 198 0.90 8.02 5.92
CA ASP A 198 1.14 6.77 6.67
C ASP A 198 2.41 6.86 7.54
N ALA A 199 2.64 5.83 8.36
CA ALA A 199 3.80 5.75 9.24
C ALA A 199 5.16 5.66 8.48
N LYS A 200 5.13 5.28 7.21
CA LYS A 200 6.31 5.15 6.33
C LYS A 200 6.58 6.44 5.54
N GLY A 201 5.70 7.45 5.68
CA GLY A 201 5.83 8.78 5.11
C GLY A 201 5.25 8.97 3.71
N ALA A 202 4.56 7.98 3.11
CA ALA A 202 3.81 8.26 1.89
C ALA A 202 2.53 9.04 2.23
N THR A 203 2.03 9.82 1.27
CA THR A 203 0.94 10.79 1.49
C THR A 203 -0.16 10.62 0.47
N SER A 204 -1.35 11.15 0.78
CA SER A 204 -2.50 11.20 -0.14
C SER A 204 -2.32 12.12 -1.36
N GLY A 205 -1.12 12.67 -1.59
CA GLY A 205 -0.80 13.52 -2.72
C GLY A 205 -1.03 14.99 -2.43
N GLN A 206 -1.97 15.63 -3.15
CA GLN A 206 -2.29 17.04 -2.92
C GLN A 206 -3.19 17.20 -1.69
N THR A 207 -3.09 18.37 -1.04
CA THR A 207 -4.03 18.74 0.02
C THR A 207 -5.45 18.83 -0.52
N GLN A 208 -6.42 18.36 0.26
CA GLN A 208 -7.85 18.47 -0.04
C GLN A 208 -8.51 19.45 0.91
N HIS A 209 -9.44 20.26 0.38
CA HIS A 209 -10.15 21.27 1.14
C HIS A 209 -11.40 20.67 1.81
N VAL A 210 -11.52 20.85 3.13
CA VAL A 210 -12.73 20.56 3.90
C VAL A 210 -13.50 21.86 4.10
N SER A 211 -14.69 21.92 3.50
CA SER A 211 -15.58 23.09 3.59
C SER A 211 -16.44 23.02 4.84
N VAL A 212 -16.53 24.12 5.58
CA VAL A 212 -17.37 24.24 6.77
C VAL A 212 -18.42 25.33 6.52
N SER A 213 -19.68 24.91 6.42
CA SER A 213 -20.84 25.80 6.26
C SER A 213 -21.32 26.34 7.60
N VAL A 214 -21.26 27.65 7.79
CA VAL A 214 -21.61 28.33 9.05
C VAL A 214 -23.10 28.71 9.08
N ARG A 215 -23.85 28.16 10.04
CA ARG A 215 -25.25 28.49 10.31
C ARG A 215 -25.33 29.73 11.23
N ALA A 216 -26.33 30.56 10.97
CA ALA A 216 -26.57 31.82 11.69
C ALA A 216 -27.28 31.60 13.02
#